data_AF-D3AXK4-F1
#
_entry.id   AF-D3AXK4-F1
#
_cell.length_a   1.000
_cell.length_b   1.000
_cell.length_c   1.000
_cell.angle_alpha   90.00
_cell.angle_beta   90.00
_cell.angle_gamma   90.00
#
_symmetry.space_group_name_H-M   'P 1'
#
loop_
_entity.id
_entity.type
_entity.pdbx_description
1 polymer ?
#
loop_
_entity_poly.entity_id
_entity_poly.type
_entity_poly.pdbx_seq_one_letter_code
_entity_poly.pdbx_strand_id
1 'polypeptide(L)'
;MICIECGRPVNDVYKEFGKAGSGNIRLTRCSHCNQIADKYVEFDFIIVFLDLFLHKAQAYRHLLFNRQEYRDLVLIVYIFFESFMAIILSSFGKGFLILMMIWDYPFSFSTILSIFVLTSNVVSIKGKFS
;
A
#
# COMPACT_ATOMS: atom_id res chain seq x y z
N MET A 1 -8.89 19.30 -3.81
CA MET A 1 -9.40 17.95 -3.46
C MET A 1 -9.75 17.22 -4.75
N ILE A 2 -9.76 15.89 -4.74
CA ILE A 2 -10.03 15.08 -5.94
C ILE A 2 -11.07 13.99 -5.64
N CYS A 3 -11.71 13.48 -6.69
CA CYS A 3 -12.56 12.29 -6.58
C CYS A 3 -11.70 11.03 -6.45
N ILE A 4 -11.98 10.20 -5.43
CA ILE A 4 -11.24 8.94 -5.19
C ILE A 4 -11.45 7.91 -6.30
N GLU A 5 -12.57 7.98 -7.02
CA GLU A 5 -12.92 7.02 -8.09
C GLU A 5 -12.27 7.40 -9.42
N CYS A 6 -12.52 8.62 -9.92
CA CYS A 6 -12.06 9.05 -11.25
C CYS A 6 -10.79 9.92 -11.26
N GLY A 7 -10.30 10.37 -10.09
CA GLY A 7 -9.10 11.19 -9.97
C GLY A 7 -9.24 12.64 -10.46
N ARG A 8 -10.41 13.05 -10.94
CA ARG A 8 -10.64 14.44 -11.37
C ARG A 8 -10.80 15.39 -10.17
N PRO A 9 -10.40 16.66 -10.30
CA PRO A 9 -10.57 17.65 -9.25
C PRO A 9 -12.06 17.86 -8.96
N VAL A 10 -12.39 18.02 -7.68
CA VAL A 10 -13.74 18.33 -7.19
C VAL A 10 -13.64 19.54 -6.28
N ASN A 11 -14.60 20.45 -6.37
CA ASN A 11 -14.65 21.68 -5.57
C ASN A 11 -14.71 21.35 -4.07
N ASP A 12 -15.73 20.59 -3.67
CA ASP A 12 -15.93 20.13 -2.29
C ASP A 12 -16.29 18.64 -2.27
N VAL A 13 -15.59 17.86 -1.45
CA VAL A 13 -15.86 16.42 -1.29
C VAL A 13 -17.04 16.14 -0.36
N TYR A 14 -17.28 17.05 0.59
CA TYR A 14 -18.41 17.01 1.50
C TYR A 14 -18.91 18.43 1.78
N LYS A 15 -20.16 18.55 2.22
CA LYS A 15 -20.76 19.81 2.70
C LYS A 15 -21.22 19.64 4.13
N GLU A 16 -20.81 20.56 5.00
CA GLU A 16 -21.34 20.67 6.36
C GLU A 16 -22.65 21.44 6.36
N PHE A 17 -23.68 20.90 7.02
CA PHE A 17 -24.99 21.53 7.18
C PHE A 17 -25.20 21.91 8.65
N GLY A 18 -25.31 23.21 8.94
CA GLY A 18 -25.60 23.73 10.28
C GLY A 18 -24.51 24.65 10.81
N LYS A 19 -24.46 24.86 12.13
CA LYS A 19 -23.33 25.56 12.77
C LYS A 19 -22.06 24.72 12.61
N ALA A 20 -20.91 25.38 12.44
CA ALA A 20 -19.60 24.73 12.43
C ALA A 20 -19.48 23.82 13.67
N GLY A 21 -19.23 22.53 13.46
CA GLY A 21 -19.17 21.51 14.53
C GLY A 21 -20.47 20.76 14.85
N SER A 22 -21.56 20.97 14.09
CA SER A 22 -22.82 20.22 14.32
C SER A 22 -22.80 18.75 13.84
N GLY A 23 -21.71 18.31 13.18
CA GLY A 23 -21.49 16.91 12.78
C GLY A 23 -22.31 16.43 11.57
N ASN A 24 -23.26 17.23 11.07
CA ASN A 24 -24.08 16.86 9.92
C ASN A 24 -23.34 17.16 8.61
N ILE A 25 -22.61 16.16 8.10
CA ILE A 25 -21.99 16.21 6.77
C ILE A 25 -22.84 15.49 5.73
N ARG A 26 -22.84 15.97 4.48
CA ARG A 26 -23.30 15.19 3.32
C ARG A 26 -22.21 15.12 2.27
N LEU A 27 -21.96 13.92 1.77
CA LEU A 27 -20.98 13.68 0.72
C LEU A 27 -21.45 14.23 -0.63
N THR A 28 -20.53 14.85 -1.36
CA THR A 28 -20.78 15.38 -2.70
C THR A 28 -20.59 14.28 -3.74
N ARG A 29 -21.41 14.28 -4.79
CA ARG A 29 -21.21 13.42 -5.97
C ARG A 29 -20.33 14.12 -7.00
N CYS A 30 -19.40 13.39 -7.60
CA CYS A 30 -18.55 13.90 -8.66
C CYS A 30 -19.38 14.18 -9.92
N SER A 31 -19.24 15.35 -10.53
CA SER A 31 -19.94 15.73 -11.76
C SER A 31 -19.55 14.88 -12.98
N HIS A 32 -18.37 14.23 -12.96
CA HIS A 32 -17.87 13.46 -14.10
C HIS A 32 -18.24 11.98 -14.06
N CYS A 33 -18.02 11.29 -12.94
CA CYS A 33 -18.34 9.86 -12.83
C CYS A 33 -19.67 9.60 -12.11
N ASN A 34 -20.31 10.63 -11.57
CA ASN A 34 -21.55 10.57 -10.81
C ASN A 34 -21.52 9.67 -9.55
N GLN A 35 -20.32 9.20 -9.17
CA GLN A 35 -20.06 8.48 -7.93
C GLN A 35 -19.84 9.45 -6.77
N ILE A 36 -19.96 8.93 -5.54
CA ILE A 36 -19.59 9.67 -4.33
C ILE A 36 -18.11 10.09 -4.44
N ALA A 37 -17.83 11.38 -4.28
CA ALA A 37 -16.52 11.93 -4.56
C ALA A 37 -15.44 11.37 -3.61
N ASP A 38 -15.79 11.16 -2.34
CA ASP A 38 -14.93 10.51 -1.36
C ASP A 38 -15.76 9.92 -0.21
N LYS A 39 -15.89 8.60 -0.18
CA LYS A 39 -16.63 7.86 0.87
C LYS A 39 -15.87 7.76 2.18
N TYR A 40 -14.54 7.90 2.16
CA TYR A 40 -13.69 7.67 3.34
C TYR A 40 -13.76 8.80 4.35
N VAL A 41 -14.38 9.94 4.01
CA VAL A 41 -14.60 11.06 4.94
C VAL A 41 -15.51 10.66 6.10
N GLU A 42 -16.47 9.76 5.88
CA GLU A 42 -17.40 9.25 6.92
C GLU A 42 -16.86 8.02 7.65
N PHE A 43 -15.80 7.39 7.14
CA PHE A 43 -15.29 6.14 7.69
C PHE A 43 -14.23 6.40 8.76
N ASP A 44 -14.22 5.52 9.77
CA ASP A 44 -13.16 5.50 10.76
C ASP A 44 -11.81 5.17 10.13
N PHE A 45 -10.75 5.72 10.72
CA PHE A 45 -9.37 5.55 10.25
C PHE A 45 -8.98 4.07 10.06
N ILE A 46 -9.51 3.15 10.88
CA ILE A 46 -9.24 1.72 10.80
C ILE A 46 -9.65 1.14 9.43
N ILE A 47 -10.80 1.56 8.90
CA ILE A 47 -11.31 1.08 7.60
C ILE A 47 -10.43 1.63 6.48
N VAL A 48 -10.07 2.92 6.56
CA VAL A 48 -9.15 3.57 5.59
C VAL A 48 -7.79 2.86 5.59
N PHE A 49 -7.26 2.55 6.77
CA PHE A 49 -6.00 1.85 6.94
C PHE A 49 -6.03 0.43 6.37
N LEU A 50 -7.13 -0.31 6.58
CA LEU A 50 -7.28 -1.64 6.00
C LEU A 50 -7.29 -1.58 4.47
N ASP A 51 -8.04 -0.64 3.87
CA ASP A 51 -8.05 -0.46 2.43
C ASP A 51 -6.70 0.01 1.87
N LEU A 52 -5.93 0.78 2.65
CA LEU A 52 -4.55 1.15 2.33
C LEU A 52 -3.64 -0.09 2.33
N PHE A 53 -3.75 -0.96 3.34
CA PHE A 53 -3.00 -2.22 3.43
C PHE A 53 -3.32 -3.15 2.24
N LEU A 54 -4.60 -3.18 1.83
CA LEU A 54 -5.07 -3.89 0.64
C LEU A 54 -4.65 -3.24 -0.69
N HIS A 55 -3.82 -2.20 -0.65
CA HIS A 55 -3.34 -1.45 -1.82
C HIS A 55 -4.45 -0.87 -2.71
N LYS A 56 -5.61 -0.53 -2.14
CA LYS A 56 -6.69 0.08 -2.93
C LYS A 56 -6.36 1.53 -3.29
N ALA A 57 -6.31 1.82 -4.59
CA ALA A 57 -6.02 3.16 -5.11
C ALA A 57 -6.92 4.27 -4.51
N GLN A 58 -8.16 3.93 -4.15
CA GLN A 58 -9.12 4.88 -3.57
C GLN A 58 -8.64 5.42 -2.20
N ALA A 59 -8.07 4.57 -1.34
CA ALA A 59 -7.55 4.97 -0.02
C ALA A 59 -6.29 5.84 -0.14
N TYR A 60 -5.38 5.51 -1.07
CA TYR A 60 -4.23 6.37 -1.37
C TYR A 60 -4.66 7.76 -1.86
N ARG A 61 -5.64 7.85 -2.76
CA ARG A 61 -6.14 9.14 -3.26
C ARG A 61 -6.76 9.98 -2.14
N HIS A 62 -7.51 9.36 -1.25
CA HIS A 62 -8.06 10.00 -0.05
C HIS A 62 -6.95 10.60 0.82
N LEU A 63 -5.98 9.79 1.24
CA LEU A 63 -4.90 10.21 2.15
C LEU A 63 -3.91 11.19 1.50
N LEU A 64 -3.59 11.04 0.22
CA LEU A 64 -2.59 11.90 -0.44
C LEU A 64 -3.15 13.27 -0.84
N PHE A 65 -4.42 13.34 -1.26
CA PHE A 65 -4.97 14.57 -1.88
C PHE A 65 -6.12 15.20 -1.11
N ASN A 66 -6.90 14.43 -0.35
CA ASN A 66 -8.03 14.94 0.43
C ASN A 66 -7.71 15.05 1.94
N ARG A 67 -6.74 14.28 2.45
CA ARG A 67 -6.30 14.28 3.86
C ARG A 67 -4.78 14.32 4.01
N GLN A 68 -4.18 15.44 3.59
CA GLN A 68 -2.72 15.60 3.50
C GLN A 68 -1.96 15.40 4.83
N GLU A 69 -2.63 15.55 5.97
CA GLU A 69 -2.07 15.32 7.32
C GLU A 69 -1.47 13.91 7.49
N TYR A 70 -1.95 12.92 6.72
CA TYR A 70 -1.50 11.53 6.81
C TYR A 70 -0.56 11.12 5.67
N ARG A 71 -0.04 12.09 4.90
CA ARG A 71 0.87 11.82 3.78
C ARG A 71 2.11 11.05 4.23
N ASP A 72 2.67 11.41 5.37
CA ASP A 72 3.85 10.73 5.93
C ASP A 72 3.52 9.31 6.39
N LEU A 73 2.32 9.09 6.94
CA LEU A 73 1.84 7.76 7.32
C LEU A 73 1.73 6.83 6.10
N VAL A 74 1.22 7.34 4.97
CA VAL A 74 1.15 6.58 3.71
C VAL A 74 2.54 6.14 3.25
N LEU A 75 3.52 7.05 3.28
CA LEU A 75 4.91 6.76 2.91
C LEU A 75 5.53 5.72 3.84
N ILE A 76 5.34 5.87 5.16
CA ILE A 76 5.84 4.91 6.15
C ILE A 76 5.24 3.52 5.93
N VAL A 77 3.92 3.42 5.74
CA VAL A 77 3.23 2.15 5.50
C VAL A 77 3.72 1.50 4.20
N TYR A 78 3.91 2.28 3.14
CA TYR A 78 4.43 1.78 1.87
C TYR A 78 5.87 1.24 2.01
N ILE A 79 6.77 2.02 2.63
CA ILE A 79 8.16 1.60 2.88
C ILE A 79 8.21 0.34 3.74
N PHE A 80 7.38 0.27 4.78
CA PHE A 80 7.31 -0.89 5.66
C PHE A 80 6.85 -2.13 4.89
N PHE A 81 5.82 -2.00 4.05
CA PHE A 81 5.30 -3.11 3.26
C PHE A 81 6.33 -3.62 2.25
N GLU A 82 6.99 -2.71 1.52
CA GLU A 82 8.09 -3.04 0.60
C GLU A 82 9.24 -3.74 1.31
N SER A 83 9.65 -3.22 2.47
CA SER A 83 10.73 -3.81 3.28
C SER A 83 10.35 -5.20 3.79
N PHE A 84 9.12 -5.38 4.26
CA PHE A 84 8.61 -6.66 4.73
C PHE A 84 8.56 -7.70 3.59
N MET A 85 8.07 -7.31 2.42
CA MET A 85 8.08 -8.16 1.22
C MET A 85 9.50 -8.54 0.80
N ALA A 86 10.45 -7.60 0.84
CA ALA A 86 11.86 -7.88 0.56
C ALA A 86 12.47 -8.86 1.58
N ILE A 87 12.16 -8.71 2.87
CA ILE A 87 12.62 -9.62 3.92
C ILE A 87 12.04 -11.02 3.72
N ILE A 88 10.75 -11.15 3.43
CA ILE A 88 10.09 -12.41 3.07
C ILE A 88 10.85 -13.07 1.90
N LEU A 89 11.02 -12.36 0.79
CA LEU A 89 11.72 -12.90 -0.38
C LEU A 89 13.14 -13.38 -0.03
N SER A 90 13.88 -12.61 0.77
CA SER A 90 15.23 -12.99 1.23
C SER A 90 15.24 -14.22 2.14
N SER A 91 14.21 -14.38 2.97
CA SER A 91 14.12 -15.45 3.97
C SER A 91 13.63 -16.76 3.38
N PHE A 92 12.67 -16.71 2.45
CA PHE A 92 12.07 -17.91 1.84
C PHE A 92 12.87 -18.48 0.67
N GLY A 93 13.86 -17.76 0.12
CA GLY A 93 14.71 -18.27 -0.97
C GLY A 93 15.40 -19.61 -0.66
N LYS A 94 15.73 -19.86 0.61
CA LYS A 94 16.32 -21.13 1.07
C LYS A 94 15.31 -22.27 1.25
N GLY A 95 14.10 -21.96 1.72
CA GLY A 95 13.01 -22.95 1.83
C GLY A 95 12.49 -23.40 0.46
N PHE A 96 12.49 -22.47 -0.50
CA PHE A 96 12.09 -22.73 -1.87
C PHE A 96 13.05 -23.67 -2.61
N LEU A 97 14.35 -23.66 -2.28
CA LEU A 97 15.32 -24.67 -2.77
C LEU A 97 14.92 -26.10 -2.37
N ILE A 98 14.40 -26.28 -1.15
CA ILE A 98 13.97 -27.60 -0.64
C ILE A 98 12.70 -28.06 -1.39
N LEU A 99 11.76 -27.14 -1.65
CA LEU A 99 10.55 -27.43 -2.44
C LEU A 99 10.87 -27.73 -3.91
N MET A 100 11.87 -27.07 -4.51
CA MET A 100 12.34 -27.38 -5.86
C MET A 100 13.14 -28.67 -5.96
N MET A 101 13.70 -29.18 -4.85
CA MET A 101 14.26 -30.54 -4.84
C MET A 101 13.14 -31.59 -4.92
N ILE A 102 11.95 -31.27 -4.40
CA ILE A 102 10.77 -32.15 -4.42
C ILE A 102 10.06 -32.10 -5.78
N TRP A 103 10.15 -31.00 -6.52
CA TRP A 103 9.44 -30.80 -7.80
C TRP A 103 10.41 -30.54 -8.95
N ASP A 104 10.36 -31.36 -10.01
CA ASP A 104 11.23 -31.28 -11.19
C ASP A 104 10.91 -30.01 -12.03
N TYR A 105 11.49 -28.89 -11.63
CA TYR A 105 11.31 -27.58 -12.28
C TYR A 105 12.42 -27.32 -13.33
N PRO A 106 12.15 -26.57 -14.41
CA PRO A 106 13.16 -26.24 -15.42
C PRO A 106 14.45 -25.61 -14.83
N PHE A 107 15.60 -26.05 -15.35
CA PHE A 107 16.96 -25.72 -14.88
C PHE A 107 17.27 -24.21 -14.78
N SER A 108 16.62 -23.38 -15.60
CA SER A 108 16.75 -21.92 -15.58
C SER A 108 16.36 -21.30 -14.24
N PHE A 109 15.32 -21.85 -13.61
CA PHE A 109 14.77 -21.32 -12.36
C PHE A 109 15.65 -21.69 -11.13
N SER A 110 16.26 -22.88 -11.13
CA SER A 110 17.22 -23.32 -10.12
C SER A 110 18.48 -22.45 -10.05
N THR A 111 19.00 -22.06 -11.22
CA THR A 111 20.18 -21.20 -11.33
C THR A 111 19.92 -19.80 -10.75
N ILE A 112 18.77 -19.19 -11.09
CA ILE A 112 18.37 -17.85 -10.62
C ILE A 112 18.26 -17.83 -9.08
N LEU A 113 17.63 -18.86 -8.50
CA LEU A 113 17.44 -18.96 -7.06
C LEU A 113 18.76 -19.15 -6.30
N SER A 114 19.70 -19.92 -6.87
CA SER A 114 21.03 -20.15 -6.28
C SER A 114 21.87 -18.86 -6.26
N ILE A 115 21.83 -18.08 -7.34
CA ILE A 115 22.46 -16.74 -7.40
C ILE A 115 21.86 -15.82 -6.32
N PHE A 116 20.53 -15.81 -6.18
CA PHE A 116 19.85 -15.03 -5.16
C PHE A 116 20.29 -15.42 -3.73
N VAL A 117 20.31 -16.72 -3.40
CA VAL A 117 20.73 -17.21 -2.07
C VAL A 117 22.20 -16.89 -1.78
N LEU A 118 23.09 -17.02 -2.77
CA LEU A 118 24.49 -16.66 -2.64
C LEU A 118 24.67 -15.17 -2.33
N THR A 119 24.03 -14.29 -3.09
CA THR A 119 24.13 -12.84 -2.88
C THR A 119 23.64 -12.40 -1.50
N SER A 120 22.56 -13.01 -1.00
CA SER A 120 22.04 -12.76 0.35
C SER A 120 23.01 -13.19 1.46
N ASN A 121 23.66 -14.36 1.33
CA ASN A 121 24.63 -14.84 2.33
C ASN A 121 25.97 -14.08 2.29
N VAL A 122 26.39 -13.58 1.13
CA VAL A 122 27.63 -12.78 0.99
C VAL A 122 27.53 -11.47 1.79
N VAL A 123 26.36 -10.85 1.88
CA VAL A 123 26.11 -9.65 2.71
C VAL A 123 26.26 -9.96 4.20
N SER A 124 25.93 -11.18 4.65
CA SER A 124 26.06 -11.60 6.06
C SER A 124 27.50 -11.86 6.52
N ILE A 125 28.43 -12.20 5.60
CA ILE A 125 29.83 -12.52 5.92
C ILE A 125 30.68 -11.26 6.13
N LYS A 126 30.33 -10.14 5.49
CA LYS A 126 31.06 -8.86 5.63
C LYS A 126 30.98 -8.22 7.02
N GLY A 127 30.03 -8.61 7.87
CA GLY A 127 29.86 -8.05 9.22
C GLY A 127 30.74 -8.68 10.31
N LYS A 128 31.51 -9.73 10.02
CA LYS A 128 32.31 -10.48 11.01
C LYS A 128 33.81 -10.20 10.99
N PHE A 129 34.29 -9.29 10.14
CA PHE A 129 35.72 -8.98 9.97
C PHE A 129 36.07 -7.49 10.16
N SER A 130 35.30 -6.76 10.98
CA SER A 130 35.69 -5.43 11.46
C SER A 130 35.75 -5.39 12.98
#